data_AF-A0A970HHN2-F1
#
_entry.id   AF-A0A970HHN2-F1
#
_cell.length_a   1.000
_cell.length_b   1.000
_cell.length_c   1.000
_cell.angle_alpha   90.00
_cell.angle_beta   90.00
_cell.angle_gamma   90.00
#
_symmetry.space_group_name_H-M   'P 1'
#
loop_
_entity.id
_entity.type
_entity.pdbx_description
1 polymer ?
#
loop_
_entity_poly.entity_id
_entity_poly.type
_entity_poly.pdbx_seq_one_letter_code
_entity_poly.pdbx_strand_id
1 'polypeptide(L)'
;MGMETKLVSGMALLRIIAGGIEIGAALLMLHYRRVDAALRINAILGMIGPTILLLVSSLGLVALAGQVDWDRYIIVLFGVLLIFLGVR
;
A
#
# COMPACT_ATOMS: atom_id res chain seq x y z
N MET A 1 -10.43 -23.13 -6.41
CA MET A 1 -10.46 -21.65 -6.53
C MET A 1 -9.67 -21.25 -7.77
N GLY A 2 -10.23 -20.37 -8.60
CA GLY A 2 -9.53 -19.80 -9.76
C GLY A 2 -8.37 -18.89 -9.36
N MET A 3 -7.43 -18.67 -10.28
CA MET A 3 -6.26 -17.81 -10.06
C MET A 3 -6.67 -16.38 -9.66
N GLU A 4 -7.66 -15.82 -10.35
CA GLU A 4 -8.19 -14.48 -10.07
C GLU A 4 -8.72 -14.36 -8.63
N THR A 5 -9.50 -15.34 -8.17
CA THR A 5 -10.01 -15.36 -6.79
C THR A 5 -8.87 -15.35 -5.77
N LYS A 6 -7.79 -16.09 -6.02
CA LYS A 6 -6.62 -16.09 -5.13
C LYS A 6 -5.92 -14.74 -5.09
N LEU A 7 -5.79 -14.07 -6.24
CA LEU A 7 -5.18 -12.74 -6.33
C LEU A 7 -6.05 -11.69 -5.64
N VAL A 8 -7.37 -11.72 -5.85
CA VAL A 8 -8.32 -10.83 -5.16
C VAL A 8 -8.28 -11.03 -3.65
N SER A 9 -8.29 -12.28 -3.17
CA SER A 9 -8.13 -12.58 -1.74
C SER A 9 -6.79 -12.06 -1.19
N GLY A 10 -5.70 -12.17 -1.96
CA GLY A 10 -4.41 -11.60 -1.60
C GLY A 10 -4.44 -10.07 -1.51
N MET A 11 -5.06 -9.39 -2.48
CA MET A 11 -5.25 -7.94 -2.47
C MET A 11 -6.07 -7.49 -1.25
N ALA A 12 -7.17 -8.17 -0.95
CA ALA A 12 -8.00 -7.88 0.20
C ALA A 12 -7.25 -8.10 1.52
N LEU A 13 -6.49 -9.20 1.64
CA LEU A 13 -5.69 -9.49 2.83
C LEU A 13 -4.62 -8.42 3.08
N LEU A 14 -3.90 -8.00 2.04
CA LEU A 14 -2.91 -6.91 2.16
C LEU A 14 -3.56 -5.60 2.63
N ARG A 15 -4.77 -5.28 2.15
CA ARG A 15 -5.53 -4.11 2.60
C ARG A 15 -5.95 -4.20 4.06
N ILE A 16 -6.41 -5.39 4.50
CA ILE A 16 -6.78 -5.62 5.90
C ILE A 16 -5.56 -5.47 6.80
N ILE A 17 -4.42 -6.04 6.42
CA ILE A 17 -3.16 -5.90 7.18
C ILE A 17 -2.74 -4.43 7.26
N ALA A 18 -2.74 -3.73 6.12
CA ALA A 18 -2.37 -2.33 6.07
C ALA A 18 -3.29 -1.44 6.91
N GLY A 19 -4.61 -1.62 6.79
CA GLY A 19 -5.59 -0.93 7.63
C GLY A 19 -5.41 -1.24 9.10
N GLY A 20 -5.05 -2.48 9.45
CA GLY A 20 -4.71 -2.86 10.83
C GLY A 20 -3.48 -2.12 11.36
N ILE A 21 -2.44 -1.94 10.53
CA ILE A 21 -1.24 -1.17 10.88
C ILE A 21 -1.60 0.30 11.09
N GLU A 22 -2.41 0.90 10.20
CA GLU A 22 -2.90 2.28 10.32
C GLU A 22 -3.70 2.50 11.61
N ILE A 23 -4.64 1.58 11.91
CA ILE A 23 -5.42 1.62 13.15
C ILE A 23 -4.49 1.48 14.36
N GLY A 24 -3.55 0.54 14.34
CA GLY A 24 -2.58 0.35 15.43
C GLY A 24 -1.72 1.61 15.66
N ALA A 25 -1.24 2.23 14.59
CA ALA A 25 -0.52 3.49 14.64
C ALA A 25 -1.38 4.61 15.24
N ALA A 26 -2.63 4.76 14.80
CA ALA A 26 -3.57 5.74 15.35
C ALA A 26 -3.83 5.51 16.84
N LEU A 27 -4.01 4.26 17.28
CA LEU A 27 -4.17 3.90 18.69
C LEU A 27 -2.93 4.27 19.51
N LEU A 28 -1.72 4.05 18.98
CA LEU A 28 -0.48 4.49 19.64
C LEU A 28 -0.39 6.02 19.72
N MET A 29 -0.75 6.75 18.66
CA MET A 29 -0.82 8.22 18.70
C MET A 29 -1.77 8.72 19.79
N LEU A 30 -2.96 8.10 19.90
CA LEU A 30 -3.96 8.40 20.93
C LEU A 30 -3.50 7.99 22.34
N HIS A 31 -2.70 6.93 22.46
CA HIS A 31 -2.14 6.49 23.75
C HIS A 31 -1.10 7.49 24.27
N TYR A 32 -0.16 7.91 23.43
CA TYR A 32 0.93 8.81 23.81
C TYR A 32 0.48 10.26 23.97
N ARG A 33 -0.61 10.69 23.30
CA ARG A 33 -1.20 12.05 23.42
C ARG A 33 -0.19 13.19 23.23
N ARG A 34 0.81 12.96 22.38
CA ARG A 34 1.93 13.87 22.15
C ARG A 34 2.16 14.02 20.66
N VAL A 35 2.19 15.27 20.21
CA VAL A 35 2.38 15.61 18.80
C VAL A 35 3.73 15.10 18.28
N ASP A 36 4.79 15.20 19.08
CA ASP A 36 6.12 14.72 18.69
C ASP A 36 6.16 13.19 18.52
N ALA A 37 5.48 12.43 19.38
CA ALA A 37 5.34 10.99 19.23
C ALA A 37 4.48 10.64 18.00
N ALA A 38 3.40 11.36 17.76
CA ALA A 38 2.54 11.17 16.61
C ALA A 38 3.27 11.42 15.28
N LEU A 39 4.09 12.49 15.21
CA LEU A 39 4.91 12.77 14.03
C LEU A 39 5.93 11.66 13.75
N ARG A 40 6.57 11.10 14.79
CA ARG A 40 7.49 9.97 14.65
C ARG A 40 6.79 8.72 14.13
N ILE A 41 5.62 8.39 14.68
CA ILE A 41 4.80 7.26 14.21
C ILE A 41 4.42 7.49 12.74
N ASN A 42 3.96 8.70 12.39
CA ASN A 42 3.54 9.02 11.04
C ASN A 42 4.70 8.99 10.04
N ALA A 43 5.91 9.38 10.44
CA ALA A 43 7.10 9.25 9.61
C ALA A 43 7.41 7.78 9.25
N ILE A 44 7.21 6.85 10.20
CA ILE A 44 7.35 5.42 9.94
C ILE A 44 6.21 4.93 9.03
N LEU A 45 4.97 5.34 9.33
CA LEU A 45 3.77 4.97 8.58
C LEU A 45 3.82 5.47 7.12
N GLY A 46 4.46 6.61 6.89
CA GLY A 46 4.64 7.23 5.58
C GLY A 46 5.36 6.35 4.56
N MET A 47 6.18 5.38 4.98
CA MET A 47 6.78 4.39 4.09
C MET A 47 5.91 3.13 3.89
N ILE A 48 5.04 2.82 4.84
CA ILE A 48 4.17 1.64 4.80
C ILE A 48 3.10 1.80 3.72
N GLY A 49 2.46 2.97 3.63
CA GLY A 49 1.46 3.27 2.60
C GLY A 49 1.95 2.99 1.16
N PRO A 50 3.06 3.61 0.72
CA PRO A 50 3.69 3.34 -0.57
C PRO A 50 4.01 1.86 -0.82
N THR A 51 4.54 1.16 0.20
CA THR A 51 4.94 -0.24 0.09
C THR A 51 3.73 -1.16 -0.11
N ILE A 52 2.65 -0.95 0.66
CA ILE A 52 1.41 -1.72 0.51
C ILE A 52 0.77 -1.46 -0.84
N LEU A 53 0.71 -0.18 -1.27
CA LEU A 53 0.14 0.18 -2.56
C LEU A 53 0.86 -0.56 -3.69
N LEU A 54 2.19 -0.59 -3.65
CA LEU A 54 3.04 -1.35 -4.56
C LEU A 54 2.66 -2.83 -4.64
N LEU A 55 2.57 -3.49 -3.49
CA LEU A 55 2.26 -4.92 -3.42
C LEU A 55 0.86 -5.23 -3.98
N VAL A 56 -0.15 -4.45 -3.60
CA VAL A 56 -1.53 -4.63 -4.07
C VAL A 56 -1.62 -4.36 -5.58
N SER A 57 -1.01 -3.28 -6.05
CA SER A 57 -0.97 -2.96 -7.49
C SER A 57 -0.26 -4.05 -8.29
N SER A 58 0.80 -4.64 -7.75
CA SER A 58 1.52 -5.75 -8.41
C SER A 58 0.63 -6.98 -8.56
N LEU A 59 -0.11 -7.36 -7.51
CA LEU A 59 -1.09 -8.46 -7.59
C LEU A 59 -2.22 -8.16 -8.59
N GLY A 60 -2.71 -6.93 -8.62
CA GLY A 60 -3.75 -6.50 -9.57
C GLY A 60 -3.27 -6.54 -11.02
N LEU A 61 -2.04 -6.08 -11.28
CA LEU A 61 -1.43 -6.12 -12.61
C LEU A 61 -1.16 -7.55 -13.10
N VAL A 62 -0.81 -8.48 -12.19
CA VAL A 62 -0.71 -9.91 -12.49
C VAL A 62 -2.08 -10.51 -12.79
N ALA A 63 -3.13 -10.12 -12.06
CA ALA A 63 -4.49 -10.60 -12.31
C ALA A 63 -5.02 -10.18 -13.68
N LEU A 64 -4.59 -9.02 -14.16
CA LEU A 64 -4.97 -8.48 -15.46
C LEU A 64 -3.96 -8.80 -16.58
N ALA A 65 -2.97 -9.66 -16.33
CA ALA A 65 -1.94 -9.99 -17.30
C ALA A 65 -2.56 -10.50 -18.62
N GLY A 66 -2.21 -9.84 -19.74
CA GLY A 66 -2.75 -10.14 -21.07
C GLY A 66 -4.11 -9.50 -21.38
N GLN A 67 -4.73 -8.78 -20.43
CA GLN A 67 -5.97 -8.03 -20.63
C GLN A 67 -5.75 -6.51 -20.70
N VAL A 68 -4.53 -6.05 -20.42
CA VAL A 68 -4.18 -4.62 -20.36
C VAL A 68 -3.00 -4.32 -21.26
N ASP A 69 -3.06 -3.19 -21.96
CA ASP A 69 -1.97 -2.68 -22.77
C ASP A 69 -0.75 -2.27 -21.92
N TRP A 70 0.43 -2.38 -22.53
CA TRP A 70 1.72 -2.04 -21.91
C TRP A 70 1.79 -0.61 -21.37
N ASP A 71 1.10 0.34 -21.99
CA ASP A 71 1.07 1.74 -21.58
C ASP A 71 0.56 1.91 -20.14
N ARG A 72 -0.41 1.09 -19.72
CA ARG A 72 -0.95 1.17 -18.35
C ARG A 72 0.05 0.69 -17.31
N TYR A 73 0.85 -0.32 -17.64
CA TYR A 73 1.93 -0.79 -16.75
C TYR A 73 2.97 0.30 -16.54
N ILE A 74 3.34 1.03 -17.60
CA ILE A 74 4.30 2.15 -17.53
C ILE A 74 3.76 3.27 -16.65
N ILE A 75 2.48 3.64 -16.81
CA ILE A 75 1.85 4.69 -15.99
C ILE A 75 1.84 4.30 -14.51
N VAL A 76 1.49 3.05 -14.19
CA VAL A 76 1.50 2.57 -12.79
C VAL A 76 2.91 2.59 -12.23
N LEU A 77 3.91 2.11 -12.98
CA LEU A 77 5.30 2.16 -12.56
C LEU A 77 5.78 3.59 -12.33
N PHE A 78 5.41 4.52 -13.21
CA PHE A 78 5.74 5.93 -13.07
C PHE A 78 5.12 6.55 -11.81
N GLY A 79 3.83 6.27 -11.56
CA GLY A 79 3.16 6.71 -10.33
C GLY A 79 3.82 6.16 -9.07
N VAL A 80 4.21 4.90 -9.07
CA VAL A 80 4.99 4.29 -7.99
C VAL A 80 6.31 5.03 -7.75
N LEU A 81 7.08 5.30 -8.81
CA LEU A 81 8.35 6.04 -8.70
C LEU A 81 8.15 7.44 -8.11
N LEU A 82 7.09 8.14 -8.52
CA LEU A 82 6.75 9.45 -7.95
C LEU A 82 6.46 9.39 -6.45
N ILE A 83 5.79 8.33 -5.97
CA ILE A 83 5.54 8.15 -4.54
C ILE A 83 6.86 8.01 -3.77
N PHE A 84 7.81 7.20 -4.26
CA PHE A 84 9.13 7.09 -3.62
C PHE A 84 9.94 8.39 -3.67
N LEU A 85 9.81 9.16 -4.75
CA LEU A 85 10.45 10.47 -4.85
C LEU A 85 9.85 11.48 -3.87
N GLY A 86 8.54 11.48 -3.65
CA GLY A 86 7.85 12.40 -2.73
C GLY A 86 7.97 12.04 -1.25
N VAL A 87 8.39 10.81 -0.91
CA VAL A 87 8.65 10.37 0.47
C VAL A 87 10.06 10.74 0.95
N ARG A 88 10.95 11.17 0.05
CA ARG A 88 12.27 11.75 0.38
C ARG A 88 12.17 13.26 0.60
#